data_AF-B7GR02-F1
#
_entry.id   AF-B7GR02-F1
#
_cell.length_a   1.000
_cell.length_b   1.000
_cell.length_c   1.000
_cell.angle_alpha   90.00
_cell.angle_beta   90.00
_cell.angle_gamma   90.00
#
_symmetry.space_group_name_H-M   'P 1'
#
loop_
_entity.id
_entity.type
_entity.pdbx_description
1 polymer ?
#
loop_
_entity_poly.entity_id
_entity_poly.type
_entity_poly.pdbx_seq_one_letter_code
_entity_poly.pdbx_strand_id
1 'polypeptide(L)'
;MIASANNAAASAVKSLRVKALLDEVPKTHIASKVGLNRMTVGKHLKSDDMSLSEFIKTAIALNANPAQVLAEAIESTQAKEKASAATDAEIK
;
A
#
# COMPACT_ATOMS: atom_id res chain seq x y z
N MET A 1 9.45 3.29 16.16
CA MET A 1 9.84 3.96 14.90
C MET A 1 9.96 3.00 13.72
N ILE A 2 10.80 1.95 13.74
CA ILE A 2 10.95 1.01 12.61
C ILE A 2 9.63 0.24 12.30
N ALA A 3 8.94 -0.24 13.33
CA ALA A 3 7.64 -0.92 13.14
C ALA A 3 6.57 0.01 12.51
N SER A 4 6.60 1.31 12.84
CA SER A 4 5.69 2.33 12.27
C SER A 4 5.92 2.50 10.77
N ALA A 5 7.19 2.57 10.35
CA ALA A 5 7.56 2.66 8.95
C ALA A 5 7.12 1.42 8.15
N ASN A 6 7.32 0.22 8.71
CA ASN A 6 6.88 -1.03 8.07
C ASN A 6 5.35 -1.10 7.97
N ASN A 7 4.62 -0.64 8.99
CA ASN A 7 3.16 -0.57 8.97
C ASN A 7 2.65 0.41 7.90
N ALA A 8 3.32 1.55 7.73
CA ALA A 8 3.00 2.51 6.68
C ALA A 8 3.24 1.92 5.28
N ALA A 9 4.36 1.22 5.07
CA ALA A 9 4.65 0.52 3.81
C ALA A 9 3.58 -0.54 3.49
N ALA A 10 3.25 -1.39 4.47
CA ALA A 10 2.20 -2.40 4.34
C ALA A 10 0.82 -1.79 4.06
N SER A 11 0.51 -0.67 4.72
CA SER A 11 -0.74 0.06 4.46
C SER A 11 -0.78 0.62 3.05
N ALA A 12 0.31 1.19 2.54
CA ALA A 12 0.37 1.73 1.19
C ALA A 12 0.21 0.64 0.13
N VAL A 13 0.90 -0.49 0.27
CA VAL A 13 0.77 -1.64 -0.64
C VAL A 13 -0.65 -2.22 -0.60
N LYS A 14 -1.23 -2.32 0.60
CA LYS A 14 -2.62 -2.73 0.78
C LYS A 14 -3.59 -1.79 0.06
N SER A 15 -3.38 -0.47 0.10
CA SER A 15 -4.23 0.49 -0.62
C SER A 15 -4.19 0.25 -2.13
N LEU A 16 -3.04 -0.04 -2.73
CA LEU A 16 -2.96 -0.41 -4.15
C LEU A 16 -3.72 -1.71 -4.45
N ARG A 17 -3.61 -2.72 -3.59
CA ARG A 17 -4.38 -3.97 -3.73
C ARG A 17 -5.89 -3.72 -3.67
N VAL A 18 -6.34 -2.92 -2.70
CA VAL A 18 -7.76 -2.59 -2.54
C VAL A 18 -8.27 -1.82 -3.75
N LYS A 19 -7.51 -0.82 -4.23
CA LYS A 19 -7.88 -0.08 -5.44
C LYS A 19 -7.98 -0.99 -6.67
N ALA A 20 -7.00 -1.87 -6.89
CA ALA A 20 -7.05 -2.82 -7.99
C ALA A 20 -8.29 -3.73 -7.95
N LEU A 21 -8.74 -4.10 -6.75
CA LEU A 21 -9.96 -4.89 -6.55
C LEU A 21 -11.22 -4.07 -6.84
N LEU A 22 -11.32 -2.85 -6.29
CA LEU A 22 -12.49 -1.98 -6.45
C LEU A 22 -12.68 -1.51 -7.89
N ASP A 23 -11.59 -1.23 -8.59
CA ASP A 23 -11.59 -0.83 -10.00
C ASP A 23 -11.70 -2.06 -10.95
N GLU A 24 -11.83 -3.27 -10.39
CA GLU A 24 -11.87 -4.55 -11.11
C GLU A 24 -10.72 -4.76 -12.11
N VAL A 25 -9.55 -4.14 -11.86
CA VAL A 25 -8.42 -4.16 -12.79
C VAL A 25 -7.79 -5.55 -12.81
N PRO A 26 -7.82 -6.28 -13.95
CA PRO A 26 -7.21 -7.59 -14.03
C PRO A 26 -5.70 -7.51 -13.86
N LYS A 27 -5.10 -8.48 -13.16
CA LYS A 27 -3.62 -8.52 -12.98
C LYS A 27 -2.86 -8.58 -14.30
N THR A 28 -3.48 -9.12 -15.36
CA THR A 28 -2.93 -9.14 -16.72
C THR A 28 -2.83 -7.75 -17.34
N HIS A 29 -3.76 -6.84 -17.01
CA HIS A 29 -3.71 -5.45 -17.44
C HIS A 29 -2.59 -4.67 -16.72
N ILE A 30 -2.44 -4.89 -15.42
CA ILE A 30 -1.33 -4.30 -14.66
C ILE A 30 0.00 -4.81 -15.23
N ALA A 31 0.11 -6.13 -15.42
CA ALA A 31 1.27 -6.81 -15.99
C ALA A 31 1.71 -6.22 -17.34
N SER A 32 0.77 -5.99 -18.27
CA SER A 32 1.10 -5.39 -19.56
C SER A 32 1.61 -3.95 -19.45
N LYS A 33 1.05 -3.15 -18.53
CA LYS A 33 1.50 -1.77 -18.29
C LYS A 33 2.88 -1.68 -17.62
N VAL A 34 3.19 -2.60 -16.72
CA VAL A 34 4.44 -2.55 -15.92
C VAL A 34 5.57 -3.40 -16.48
N GLY A 35 5.34 -4.15 -17.57
CA GLY A 35 6.34 -5.02 -18.19
C GLY A 35 6.71 -6.23 -17.34
N LEU A 36 5.78 -6.71 -16.50
CA LEU A 36 5.97 -7.88 -15.64
C LEU A 36 5.01 -9.00 -16.03
N ASN A 37 5.28 -10.23 -15.60
CA ASN A 37 4.30 -11.30 -15.76
C ASN A 37 3.18 -11.20 -14.70
N ARG A 38 2.01 -11.80 -15.00
CA ARG A 38 0.82 -11.80 -14.12
C ARG A 38 1.11 -12.35 -12.71
N MET A 39 1.95 -13.38 -12.61
CA MET A 39 2.28 -14.01 -11.32
C MET A 39 3.09 -13.07 -10.43
N THR A 40 4.06 -12.38 -10.99
CA THR A 40 4.89 -11.37 -10.31
C THR A 40 4.02 -10.23 -9.79
N VAL A 41 3.12 -9.69 -10.61
CA VAL A 41 2.11 -8.70 -10.15
C VAL A 41 1.27 -9.26 -8.99
N GLY A 42 0.85 -10.52 -9.09
CA GLY A 42 0.12 -11.20 -8.03
C GLY A 42 0.90 -11.33 -6.73
N LYS A 43 2.21 -11.59 -6.80
CA LYS A 43 3.10 -11.64 -5.63
C LYS A 43 3.25 -10.25 -5.02
N HIS A 44 3.49 -9.26 -5.86
CA HIS A 44 3.64 -7.87 -5.45
C HIS A 44 2.39 -7.43 -4.67
N LEU A 45 1.19 -7.52 -5.27
CA LEU A 45 -0.04 -7.06 -4.60
C LEU A 45 -0.36 -7.80 -3.30
N LYS A 46 0.21 -8.98 -3.07
CA LYS A 46 0.06 -9.75 -1.84
C LYS A 46 1.15 -9.46 -0.80
N SER A 47 2.23 -8.80 -1.20
CA SER A 47 3.33 -8.45 -0.30
C SER A 47 2.90 -7.36 0.66
N ASP A 48 3.50 -7.35 1.85
CA ASP A 48 3.41 -6.22 2.78
C ASP A 48 4.46 -5.16 2.46
N ASP A 49 5.50 -5.52 1.70
CA ASP A 49 6.54 -4.57 1.28
C ASP A 49 6.91 -4.81 -0.19
N MET A 50 6.96 -3.72 -0.95
CA MET A 50 7.35 -3.70 -2.36
C MET A 50 8.56 -2.79 -2.49
N SER A 51 9.45 -3.07 -3.45
CA SER A 51 10.45 -2.04 -3.79
C SER A 51 9.74 -0.77 -4.25
N LEU A 52 10.32 0.40 -3.96
CA LEU A 52 9.73 1.70 -4.32
C LEU A 52 9.43 1.79 -5.82
N SER A 53 10.29 1.21 -6.67
CA SER A 53 10.10 1.20 -8.12
C SER A 53 8.88 0.40 -8.55
N GLU A 54 8.60 -0.74 -7.91
CA GLU A 54 7.43 -1.58 -8.19
C GLU A 54 6.15 -0.93 -7.69
N PHE A 55 6.21 -0.29 -6.53
CA PHE A 55 5.10 0.47 -5.97
C PHE A 55 4.68 1.60 -6.92
N ILE A 56 5.63 2.43 -7.38
CA ILE A 56 5.35 3.55 -8.30
C ILE A 56 4.77 3.04 -9.61
N LYS A 57 5.37 2.01 -10.22
CA LYS A 57 4.86 1.41 -11.47
C LYS A 57 3.44 0.87 -11.30
N THR A 58 3.16 0.20 -10.18
CA THR A 58 1.84 -0.37 -9.90
C THR A 58 0.80 0.72 -9.67
N ALA A 59 1.13 1.78 -8.92
CA ALA A 59 0.26 2.93 -8.72
C ALA A 59 -0.11 3.60 -10.05
N ILE A 60 0.87 3.86 -10.92
CA ILE A 60 0.64 4.43 -12.26
C ILE A 60 -0.23 3.50 -13.10
N ALA A 61 0.01 2.18 -13.07
CA ALA A 61 -0.79 1.21 -13.82
C ALA A 61 -2.26 1.20 -13.39
N LEU A 62 -2.52 1.49 -12.10
CA LEU A 62 -3.84 1.64 -11.49
C LEU A 62 -4.42 3.06 -11.59
N ASN A 63 -3.76 3.99 -12.32
CA ASN A 63 -4.15 5.40 -12.39
C ASN A 63 -4.26 6.07 -11.01
N ALA A 64 -3.41 5.67 -10.06
CA ALA A 64 -3.29 6.27 -8.73
C ALA A 64 -2.07 7.20 -8.68
N ASN A 65 -2.14 8.26 -7.88
CA ASN A 65 -0.98 9.09 -7.55
C ASN A 65 -0.14 8.41 -6.45
N PRO A 66 1.07 7.92 -6.73
CA PRO A 66 1.88 7.20 -5.75
C PRO A 66 2.24 8.05 -4.52
N ALA A 67 2.46 9.36 -4.70
CA ALA A 67 2.81 10.24 -3.59
C ALA A 67 1.63 10.40 -2.61
N GLN A 68 0.42 10.52 -3.14
CA GLN A 68 -0.79 10.61 -2.33
C GLN A 68 -1.04 9.31 -1.55
N VAL A 69 -0.93 8.15 -2.21
CA VAL A 69 -1.12 6.85 -1.53
C VAL A 69 -0.12 6.66 -0.39
N LEU A 70 1.13 7.11 -0.57
CA LEU A 70 2.15 7.06 0.49
C LEU A 70 1.83 8.03 1.63
N ALA A 71 1.45 9.27 1.32
CA ALA A 71 1.09 10.27 2.33
C ALA A 71 -0.07 9.79 3.20
N GLU A 72 -1.16 9.31 2.58
CA GLU A 72 -2.33 8.78 3.27
C GLU A 72 -1.99 7.58 4.17
N ALA A 73 -1.11 6.68 3.71
CA ALA A 73 -0.68 5.53 4.49
C ALA A 73 0.16 5.93 5.73
N ILE A 74 1.04 6.92 5.57
CA ILE A 74 1.84 7.47 6.66
C ILE A 74 0.94 8.16 7.69
N GLU A 75 0.05 9.04 7.23
CA GLU A 75 -0.88 9.79 8.09
C GLU A 75 -1.82 8.85 8.85
N SER A 76 -2.41 7.87 8.15
CA SER A 76 -3.30 6.86 8.75
C SER A 76 -2.59 6.02 9.81
N THR A 77 -1.31 5.70 9.60
CA THR A 77 -0.52 4.92 10.56
C THR A 77 -0.22 5.73 11.80
N GLN A 78 0.20 7.00 11.64
CA GLN A 78 0.41 7.91 12.77
C GLN A 78 -0.88 8.17 13.55
N ALA A 79 -2.01 8.32 12.88
CA ALA A 79 -3.30 8.51 13.52
C ALA A 79 -3.68 7.30 14.40
N LYS A 80 -3.45 6.08 13.91
CA LYS A 80 -3.70 4.85 14.68
C LYS A 80 -2.79 4.74 15.91
N GLU A 81 -1.52 5.08 15.78
CA GLU A 81 -0.59 5.06 16.92
C GLU A 81 -0.98 6.07 18.00
N LYS A 82 -1.41 7.28 17.61
CA LYS A 82 -1.94 8.28 18.55
C LYS A 82 -3.20 7.78 19.25
N ALA A 83 -4.11 7.14 18.51
CA ALA A 83 -5.34 6.59 19.08
C ALA A 83 -5.07 5.46 20.08
N SER A 84 -4.16 4.53 19.78
CA SER A 84 -3.81 3.45 20.71
C SER A 84 -3.13 3.95 21.99
N ALA A 85 -2.28 4.97 21.87
CA ALA A 85 -1.63 5.58 23.02
C ALA A 85 -2.62 6.30 23.96
N ALA A 86 -3.71 6.86 23.42
CA ALA A 86 -4.76 7.48 24.21
C ALA A 86 -5.59 6.45 24.98
N THR A 87 -5.93 5.31 24.37
CA THR A 87 -6.68 4.24 25.04
C THR A 87 -5.87 3.53 26.14
N ASP A 88 -4.56 3.40 25.97
CA ASP A 88 -3.69 2.79 27.00
C ASP A 88 -3.50 3.70 28.23
N ALA A 89 -3.71 5.02 28.07
CA ALA A 89 -3.62 5.99 29.16
C ALA A 89 -4.89 6.04 30.03
N GLU A 90 -6.06 5.69 29.49
CA GLU A 90 -7.34 5.69 30.22
C GLU A 90 -7.59 4.42 31.04
N ILE A 91 -6.82 3.35 30.82
CA ILE A 91 -6.98 2.05 31.51
C ILE A 91 -6.04 1.92 32.74
N LYS A 92 -5.24 2.96 33.06
CA LYS A 92 -4.39 3.03 34.26
C LYS A 92 -4.99 3.92 35.34
#